data_AF-A0A7X4F9L8-F1
#
_entry.id   AF-A0A7X4F9L8-F1
#
_cell.length_a   1.000
_cell.length_b   1.000
_cell.length_c   1.000
_cell.angle_alpha   90.00
_cell.angle_beta   90.00
_cell.angle_gamma   90.00
#
_symmetry.space_group_name_H-M   'P 1'
#
loop_
_entity.id
_entity.type
_entity.pdbx_description
1 polymer ?
#
loop_
_entity_poly.entity_id
_entity_poly.type
_entity_poly.pdbx_seq_one_letter_code
_entity_poly.pdbx_strand_id
1 'polypeptide(L)'
;MLTERQRTVFDWINDDLELPVYAEAYKGAIEQLNNKSSGYITFVSHAGRDIMNLLADSVNSVTADRTQYVDLVNDFQDEWENKWGGDEFHPADDVPKEHIIPHYICEKVKKLVNEHKKGRLRAEEKDSSFFTTFLNYADKESIPENLSQEWKQAIKWFRGHAHLREDAFSIETYDEVEKHFQNLDNLLYAAAGSELEQLRSIHEILEEANE
;
A
#
# COMPACT_ATOMS: atom_id res chain seq x y z
N MET A 1 17.79 7.42 -19.10
CA MET A 1 18.49 6.16 -19.40
C MET A 1 18.72 5.46 -18.08
N LEU A 2 18.36 4.18 -17.94
CA LEU A 2 18.54 3.43 -16.70
C LEU A 2 20.04 3.28 -16.38
N THR A 3 20.39 3.41 -15.10
CA THR A 3 21.71 3.02 -14.60
C THR A 3 21.87 1.50 -14.66
N GLU A 4 23.09 0.99 -14.43
CA GLU A 4 23.32 -0.46 -14.32
C GLU A 4 22.48 -1.08 -13.19
N ARG A 5 22.48 -0.42 -12.02
CA ARG A 5 21.65 -0.79 -10.86
C ARG A 5 20.16 -0.93 -11.23
N GLN A 6 19.63 0.08 -11.92
CA GLN A 6 18.22 0.09 -12.31
C GLN A 6 17.91 -0.92 -13.42
N ARG A 7 18.89 -1.21 -14.28
CA ARG A 7 18.76 -2.28 -15.28
C ARG A 7 18.68 -3.65 -14.60
N THR A 8 19.49 -3.92 -13.58
CA THR A 8 19.39 -5.15 -12.79
C THR A 8 18.00 -5.32 -12.18
N VAL A 9 17.42 -4.27 -11.59
CA VAL A 9 16.04 -4.31 -11.07
C VAL A 9 15.03 -4.58 -12.18
N PHE A 10 15.17 -3.88 -13.30
CA PHE A 10 14.26 -4.04 -14.44
C PHE A 10 14.30 -5.47 -14.97
N ASP A 11 15.48 -6.00 -15.26
CA ASP A 11 15.68 -7.34 -15.80
C ASP A 11 15.19 -8.40 -14.81
N TRP A 12 15.44 -8.23 -13.50
CA TRP A 12 14.90 -9.11 -12.45
C TRP A 12 13.36 -9.14 -12.44
N ILE A 13 12.70 -7.98 -12.45
CA ILE A 13 11.23 -7.93 -12.47
C ILE A 13 10.68 -8.49 -13.80
N ASN A 14 11.34 -8.20 -14.92
CA ASN A 14 10.86 -8.55 -16.25
C ASN A 14 11.07 -10.03 -16.58
N ASP A 15 12.28 -10.53 -16.37
CA ASP A 15 12.75 -11.83 -16.85
C ASP A 15 12.69 -12.89 -15.75
N ASP A 16 13.18 -12.57 -14.54
CA ASP A 16 13.25 -13.57 -13.45
C ASP A 16 11.90 -13.76 -12.75
N LEU A 17 11.16 -12.66 -12.51
CA LEU A 17 9.81 -12.71 -11.94
C LEU A 17 8.71 -12.90 -13.01
N GLU A 18 9.05 -12.75 -14.30
CA GLU A 18 8.09 -12.78 -15.41
C GLU A 18 6.93 -11.76 -15.27
N LEU A 19 7.21 -10.57 -14.72
CA LEU A 19 6.24 -9.51 -14.42
C LEU A 19 6.50 -8.22 -15.24
N PRO A 20 6.43 -8.27 -16.59
CA PRO A 20 6.84 -7.18 -17.46
C PRO A 20 6.08 -5.86 -17.25
N VAL A 21 4.81 -5.93 -16.82
CA VAL A 21 4.01 -4.73 -16.53
C VAL A 21 4.60 -3.93 -15.36
N TYR A 22 5.08 -4.64 -14.32
CA TYR A 22 5.74 -3.99 -13.18
C TYR A 22 7.12 -3.46 -13.55
N ALA A 23 7.86 -4.17 -14.40
CA ALA A 23 9.17 -3.72 -14.89
C ALA A 23 9.03 -2.42 -15.70
N GLU A 24 8.09 -2.35 -16.63
CA GLU A 24 7.83 -1.12 -17.41
C GLU A 24 7.27 0.01 -16.55
N ALA A 25 6.45 -0.26 -15.53
CA ALA A 25 6.01 0.76 -14.57
C ALA A 25 7.19 1.34 -13.78
N TYR A 26 8.10 0.49 -13.31
CA TYR A 26 9.33 0.88 -12.60
C TYR A 26 10.23 1.75 -13.49
N LYS A 27 10.53 1.29 -14.71
CA LYS A 27 11.31 2.05 -15.69
C LYS A 27 10.65 3.38 -16.05
N GLY A 28 9.33 3.38 -16.27
CA GLY A 28 8.55 4.58 -16.52
C GLY A 28 8.66 5.58 -15.38
N ALA A 29 8.63 5.13 -14.12
CA ALA A 29 8.78 6.00 -12.97
C ALA A 29 10.16 6.66 -12.92
N ILE A 30 11.23 5.91 -13.24
CA ILE A 30 12.59 6.47 -13.35
C ILE A 30 12.69 7.50 -14.46
N GLU A 31 12.13 7.22 -15.64
CA GLU A 31 12.12 8.18 -16.74
C GLU A 31 11.35 9.45 -16.37
N GLN A 32 10.23 9.31 -15.67
CA GLN A 32 9.42 10.42 -15.19
C GLN A 32 10.14 11.26 -14.13
N LEU A 33 10.85 10.64 -13.19
CA LEU A 33 11.68 11.35 -12.21
C LEU A 33 12.82 12.12 -12.87
N ASN A 34 13.49 11.53 -13.86
CA ASN A 34 14.60 12.18 -14.55
C ASN A 34 14.14 13.37 -15.42
N ASN A 35 13.02 13.19 -16.13
CA ASN A 35 12.52 14.20 -17.07
C ASN A 35 11.64 15.26 -16.39
N LYS A 36 11.10 14.95 -15.21
CA LYS A 36 10.15 15.78 -14.45
C LYS A 36 9.01 16.33 -15.31
N SER A 37 8.43 15.46 -16.15
CA SER A 37 7.35 15.85 -17.06
C SER A 37 6.05 16.16 -16.32
N SER A 38 5.07 16.79 -16.97
CA SER A 38 3.81 17.12 -16.29
C SER A 38 3.13 15.87 -15.72
N GLY A 39 2.75 15.93 -14.44
CA GLY A 39 2.10 14.81 -13.75
C GLY A 39 3.08 13.72 -13.29
N TYR A 40 4.40 13.92 -13.38
CA TYR A 40 5.38 12.90 -13.00
C TYR A 40 5.21 12.44 -11.55
N ILE A 41 4.90 13.33 -10.60
CA ILE A 41 4.66 12.97 -9.19
C ILE A 41 3.53 11.94 -9.11
N THR A 42 2.38 12.24 -9.71
CA THR A 42 1.21 11.35 -9.75
C THR A 42 1.55 10.00 -10.39
N PHE A 43 2.28 10.00 -11.51
CA PHE A 43 2.70 8.76 -12.17
C PHE A 43 3.63 7.92 -11.28
N VAL A 44 4.68 8.54 -10.74
CA VAL A 44 5.66 7.88 -9.87
C VAL A 44 4.98 7.36 -8.60
N SER A 45 4.04 8.13 -8.05
CA SER A 45 3.23 7.70 -6.91
C SER A 45 2.33 6.51 -7.23
N HIS A 46 1.74 6.45 -8.42
CA HIS A 46 0.99 5.27 -8.86
C HIS A 46 1.90 4.05 -8.99
N ALA A 47 3.01 4.17 -9.72
CA ALA A 47 3.95 3.08 -9.93
C ALA A 47 4.53 2.58 -8.60
N GLY A 48 5.02 3.49 -7.75
CA GLY A 48 5.58 3.16 -6.44
C GLY A 48 4.57 2.46 -5.54
N ARG A 49 3.34 3.00 -5.46
CA ARG A 49 2.25 2.36 -4.71
C ARG A 49 1.97 0.94 -5.21
N ASP A 50 1.83 0.77 -6.52
CA ASP A 50 1.39 -0.51 -7.09
C ASP A 50 2.50 -1.56 -6.98
N ILE A 51 3.76 -1.19 -7.19
CA ILE A 51 4.92 -2.07 -6.94
C ILE A 51 4.96 -2.48 -5.46
N MET A 52 4.91 -1.53 -4.53
CA MET A 52 5.02 -1.83 -3.09
C MET A 52 3.85 -2.67 -2.55
N ASN A 53 2.65 -2.53 -3.11
CA ASN A 53 1.47 -3.23 -2.61
C ASN A 53 1.16 -4.54 -3.31
N LEU A 54 1.64 -4.75 -4.55
CA LEU A 54 1.16 -5.84 -5.41
C LEU A 54 2.28 -6.71 -5.98
N LEU A 55 3.54 -6.28 -6.00
CA LEU A 55 4.62 -7.06 -6.61
C LEU A 55 4.78 -8.43 -5.92
N ALA A 56 4.90 -8.44 -4.59
CA ALA A 56 5.04 -9.68 -3.81
C ALA A 56 3.82 -10.61 -3.95
N ASP A 57 2.62 -10.04 -3.91
CA ASP A 57 1.38 -10.80 -4.04
C ASP A 57 1.23 -11.42 -5.45
N SER A 58 1.69 -10.71 -6.48
CA SER A 58 1.68 -11.21 -7.86
C SER A 58 2.60 -12.42 -8.03
N VAL A 59 3.77 -12.41 -7.40
CA VAL A 59 4.68 -13.57 -7.39
C VAL A 59 4.08 -14.73 -6.61
N ASN A 60 3.48 -14.46 -5.46
CA ASN A 60 2.84 -15.50 -4.63
C ASN A 60 1.48 -15.97 -5.18
N SER A 61 1.04 -15.45 -6.33
CA SER A 61 -0.29 -15.73 -6.92
C SER A 61 -1.44 -15.48 -5.92
N VAL A 62 -1.26 -14.54 -4.99
CA VAL A 62 -2.28 -14.18 -4.01
C VAL A 62 -3.23 -13.19 -4.66
N THR A 63 -4.45 -13.63 -4.96
CA THR A 63 -5.49 -12.71 -5.40
C THR A 63 -5.86 -11.80 -4.23
N ALA A 64 -5.71 -10.49 -4.42
CA ALA A 64 -6.19 -9.51 -3.46
C ALA A 64 -7.72 -9.55 -3.43
N ASP A 65 -8.29 -10.38 -2.55
CA ASP A 65 -9.72 -10.38 -2.26
C ASP A 65 -10.10 -9.04 -1.66
N ARG A 66 -10.51 -8.11 -2.53
CA ARG A 66 -10.96 -6.79 -2.12
C ARG A 66 -12.20 -6.96 -1.27
N THR A 67 -12.25 -6.30 -0.11
CA THR A 67 -13.48 -6.25 0.68
C THR A 67 -14.57 -5.60 -0.19
N GLN A 68 -15.60 -6.38 -0.51
CA GLN A 68 -16.75 -5.96 -1.31
C GLN A 68 -17.71 -5.10 -0.48
N TYR A 69 -17.23 -3.95 -0.01
CA TYR A 69 -18.03 -3.04 0.82
C TYR A 69 -19.32 -2.62 0.16
N VAL A 70 -19.28 -2.36 -1.15
CA VAL A 70 -20.46 -1.96 -1.92
C VAL A 70 -21.52 -3.06 -1.82
N ASP A 71 -21.16 -4.31 -2.07
CA ASP A 71 -22.09 -5.43 -2.00
C ASP A 71 -22.61 -5.64 -0.56
N LEU A 72 -21.71 -5.58 0.43
CA LEU A 72 -22.07 -5.74 1.85
C LEU A 72 -22.98 -4.62 2.39
N VAL A 73 -22.86 -3.40 1.88
CA VAL A 73 -23.70 -2.26 2.28
C VAL A 73 -25.01 -2.27 1.50
N ASN A 74 -24.96 -2.52 0.19
CA ASN A 74 -26.15 -2.70 -0.64
C ASN A 74 -27.07 -3.79 -0.09
N ASP A 75 -26.50 -4.85 0.50
CA ASP A 75 -27.25 -5.95 1.14
C ASP A 75 -28.20 -5.48 2.26
N PHE A 76 -28.02 -4.31 2.87
CA PHE A 76 -28.92 -3.84 3.95
C PHE A 76 -29.28 -2.35 3.91
N GLN A 77 -28.72 -1.55 3.01
CA GLN A 77 -28.92 -0.09 3.01
C GLN A 77 -30.39 0.30 2.85
N ASP A 78 -31.14 -0.33 1.94
CA ASP A 78 -32.54 0.02 1.70
C ASP A 78 -33.40 -0.32 2.93
N GLU A 79 -33.14 -1.45 3.57
CA GLU A 79 -33.82 -1.88 4.80
C GLU A 79 -33.48 -0.95 5.97
N TRP A 80 -32.25 -0.43 5.98
CA TRP A 80 -31.78 0.52 6.98
C TRP A 80 -32.41 1.89 6.79
N GLU A 81 -32.39 2.41 5.57
CA GLU A 81 -32.90 3.73 5.22
C GLU A 81 -34.42 3.81 5.42
N ASN A 82 -35.16 2.81 4.96
CA ASN A 82 -36.62 2.76 5.12
C ASN A 82 -37.10 2.73 6.58
N LYS A 83 -36.25 2.31 7.53
CA LYS A 83 -36.60 2.22 8.95
C LYS A 83 -35.93 3.27 9.83
N TRP A 84 -34.75 3.76 9.45
CA TRP A 84 -33.89 4.60 10.28
C TRP A 84 -33.18 5.74 9.51
N GLY A 85 -33.34 5.85 8.18
CA GLY A 85 -32.59 6.80 7.34
C GLY A 85 -33.28 8.12 7.02
N GLY A 86 -34.08 8.67 7.94
CA GLY A 86 -34.57 10.04 7.81
C GLY A 86 -33.48 11.06 8.19
N ASP A 87 -33.35 12.14 7.41
CA ASP A 87 -32.48 13.30 7.71
C ASP A 87 -32.81 13.98 9.06
N GLU A 88 -33.97 13.68 9.62
CA GLU A 88 -34.42 14.16 10.93
C GLU A 88 -34.14 13.12 12.02
N PHE A 89 -32.87 12.88 12.35
CA PHE A 89 -32.53 12.46 13.71
C PHE A 89 -32.64 13.66 14.65
N HIS A 90 -33.82 14.28 14.69
CA HIS A 90 -34.16 15.26 15.70
C HIS A 90 -34.61 14.48 16.93
N PRO A 91 -33.85 14.52 18.04
CA PRO A 91 -34.36 13.99 19.29
C PRO A 91 -35.48 14.95 19.73
N ALA A 92 -36.71 14.71 19.25
CA ALA A 92 -37.86 15.25 19.92
C ALA A 92 -37.93 14.57 21.29
N ASP A 93 -38.07 15.37 22.34
CA ASP A 93 -37.98 14.93 23.76
C ASP A 93 -38.96 13.80 24.14
N ASP A 94 -39.90 13.45 23.24
CA ASP A 94 -40.96 12.44 23.42
C ASP A 94 -40.86 11.20 22.49
N VAL A 95 -39.75 10.98 21.78
CA VAL A 95 -39.57 9.74 20.97
C VAL A 95 -38.99 8.62 21.86
N PRO A 96 -39.49 7.37 21.76
CA PRO A 96 -38.92 6.24 22.50
C PRO A 96 -37.40 6.15 22.26
N LYS A 97 -36.62 6.25 23.34
CA LYS A 97 -35.14 6.25 23.31
C LYS A 97 -34.51 4.92 22.89
N GLU A 98 -35.34 3.92 22.58
CA GLU A 98 -34.93 2.55 22.31
C GLU A 98 -35.46 2.11 20.95
N HIS A 99 -34.53 1.92 20.01
CA HIS A 99 -34.83 1.31 18.72
C HIS A 99 -34.51 -0.19 18.78
N ILE A 100 -35.49 -1.01 18.45
CA ILE A 100 -35.29 -2.45 18.32
C ILE A 100 -34.73 -2.73 16.93
N ILE A 101 -33.45 -3.11 16.87
CA ILE A 101 -32.81 -3.55 15.63
C ILE A 101 -33.09 -5.05 15.45
N PRO A 102 -33.71 -5.47 14.33
CA PRO A 102 -33.94 -6.88 14.06
C PRO A 102 -32.64 -7.69 14.04
N HIS A 103 -32.67 -8.90 14.59
CA HIS A 103 -31.50 -9.78 14.64
C HIS A 103 -30.80 -9.95 13.29
N TYR A 104 -31.55 -10.09 12.19
CA TYR A 104 -30.96 -10.29 10.87
C TYR A 104 -30.15 -9.07 10.39
N ILE A 105 -30.53 -7.85 10.76
CA ILE A 105 -29.74 -6.63 10.50
C ILE A 105 -28.45 -6.66 11.34
N CYS A 106 -28.54 -7.05 12.61
CA CYS A 106 -27.37 -7.22 13.47
C CYS A 106 -26.36 -8.23 12.88
N GLU A 107 -26.83 -9.32 12.26
CA GLU A 107 -25.94 -10.27 11.58
C GLU A 107 -25.30 -9.68 10.31
N LYS A 108 -26.02 -8.88 9.52
CA LYS A 108 -25.44 -8.17 8.35
C LYS A 108 -24.36 -7.17 8.80
N VAL A 109 -24.61 -6.40 9.86
CA VAL A 109 -23.62 -5.48 10.46
C VAL A 109 -22.41 -6.25 11.01
N LYS A 110 -22.63 -7.36 11.71
CA LYS A 110 -21.56 -8.21 12.21
C LYS A 110 -20.70 -8.79 11.09
N LYS A 111 -21.31 -9.21 9.97
CA LYS A 111 -20.61 -9.66 8.76
C LYS A 111 -19.75 -8.51 8.20
N LEU A 112 -20.30 -7.32 8.04
CA LEU A 112 -19.58 -6.13 7.58
C LEU A 112 -18.36 -5.81 8.48
N VAL A 113 -18.55 -5.79 9.80
CA VAL A 113 -17.47 -5.53 10.77
C VAL A 113 -16.38 -6.60 10.70
N ASN A 114 -16.76 -7.88 10.58
CA ASN A 114 -15.80 -8.97 10.46
C ASN A 114 -15.00 -8.89 9.17
N GLU A 115 -15.65 -8.59 8.03
CA GLU A 115 -14.96 -8.40 6.75
C GLU A 115 -14.06 -7.15 6.77
N HIS A 116 -14.43 -6.10 7.49
CA HIS A 116 -13.54 -4.96 7.73
C HIS A 116 -12.31 -5.34 8.56
N LYS A 117 -12.47 -6.09 9.65
CA LYS A 117 -11.34 -6.58 10.46
C LYS A 117 -10.41 -7.48 9.65
N LYS A 118 -10.95 -8.44 8.88
CA LYS A 118 -10.16 -9.28 7.99
C LYS A 118 -9.45 -8.46 6.90
N GLY A 119 -10.13 -7.47 6.33
CA GLY A 119 -9.52 -6.54 5.36
C GLY A 119 -8.33 -5.79 5.95
N ARG A 120 -8.45 -5.33 7.20
CA ARG A 120 -7.35 -4.69 7.93
C ARG A 120 -6.18 -5.62 8.20
N LEU A 121 -6.44 -6.84 8.67
CA LEU A 121 -5.39 -7.84 8.90
C LEU A 121 -4.62 -8.15 7.61
N ARG A 122 -5.34 -8.37 6.49
CA ARG A 122 -4.72 -8.57 5.17
C ARG A 122 -3.85 -7.39 4.74
N ALA A 123 -4.27 -6.16 5.03
CA ALA A 123 -3.46 -4.98 4.74
C ALA A 123 -2.20 -4.91 5.61
N GLU A 124 -2.31 -5.27 6.90
CA GLU A 124 -1.17 -5.28 7.84
C GLU A 124 -0.17 -6.41 7.58
N GLU A 125 -0.62 -7.52 6.96
CA GLU A 125 0.22 -8.62 6.47
C GLU A 125 0.91 -8.27 5.15
N LYS A 126 0.23 -7.53 4.26
CA LYS A 126 0.81 -7.02 3.00
C LYS A 126 2.03 -6.12 3.23
N ASP A 127 2.03 -5.33 4.30
CA ASP A 127 3.18 -4.47 4.64
C ASP A 127 4.49 -5.25 4.82
N SER A 128 4.41 -6.52 5.23
CA SER A 128 5.58 -7.43 5.38
C SER A 128 5.82 -8.34 4.18
N SER A 129 4.84 -8.49 3.28
CA SER A 129 4.85 -9.45 2.15
C SER A 129 6.08 -9.27 1.25
N PHE A 130 6.48 -8.03 0.98
CA PHE A 130 7.70 -7.75 0.20
C PHE A 130 8.96 -8.33 0.87
N PHE A 131 9.12 -8.10 2.17
CA PHE A 131 10.30 -8.50 2.94
C PHE A 131 10.39 -10.01 3.10
N THR A 132 9.27 -10.68 3.36
CA THR A 132 9.25 -12.13 3.50
C THR A 132 9.42 -12.84 2.15
N THR A 133 8.89 -12.28 1.07
CA THR A 133 8.95 -12.88 -0.28
C THR A 133 10.32 -12.70 -0.93
N PHE A 134 10.91 -11.51 -0.86
CA PHE A 134 12.11 -11.18 -1.64
C PHE A 134 13.36 -10.99 -0.80
N LEU A 135 13.23 -10.69 0.49
CA LEU A 135 14.36 -10.44 1.39
C LEU A 135 14.52 -11.53 2.47
N ASN A 136 13.84 -12.67 2.32
CA ASN A 136 13.99 -13.87 3.17
C ASN A 136 13.87 -13.62 4.69
N TYR A 137 13.13 -12.60 5.10
CA TYR A 137 12.73 -12.45 6.51
C TYR A 137 11.71 -13.54 6.87
N ALA A 138 11.87 -14.17 8.04
CA ALA A 138 11.06 -15.32 8.44
C ALA A 138 9.59 -14.92 8.69
N ASP A 139 9.39 -13.75 9.30
CA ASP A 139 8.10 -13.17 9.65
C ASP A 139 8.21 -11.65 9.81
N LYS A 140 7.07 -11.02 10.13
CA LYS A 140 6.96 -9.58 10.30
C LYS A 140 7.80 -9.07 11.48
N GLU A 141 7.89 -9.85 12.53
CA GLU A 141 8.62 -9.56 13.77
C GLU A 141 10.14 -9.56 13.54
N SER A 142 10.61 -10.30 12.54
CA SER A 142 12.03 -10.37 12.16
C SER A 142 12.52 -9.20 11.31
N ILE A 143 11.63 -8.35 10.80
CA ILE A 143 11.98 -7.19 9.96
C ILE A 143 12.46 -6.04 10.85
N PRO A 144 13.65 -5.44 10.60
CA PRO A 144 14.12 -4.27 11.33
C PRO A 144 13.09 -3.15 11.34
N GLU A 145 12.83 -2.57 12.52
CA GLU A 145 11.72 -1.64 12.71
C GLU A 145 11.84 -0.40 11.83
N ASN A 146 13.06 0.12 11.65
CA ASN A 146 13.32 1.23 10.75
C ASN A 146 12.97 0.91 9.28
N LEU A 147 13.32 -0.28 8.77
CA LEU A 147 12.93 -0.69 7.41
C LEU A 147 11.40 -0.80 7.27
N SER A 148 10.73 -1.39 8.26
CA SER A 148 9.26 -1.48 8.28
C SER A 148 8.61 -0.10 8.30
N GLN A 149 9.14 0.83 9.10
CA GLN A 149 8.62 2.19 9.20
C GLN A 149 8.85 2.98 7.92
N GLU A 150 10.04 2.90 7.31
CA GLU A 150 10.34 3.57 6.04
C GLU A 150 9.45 3.07 4.91
N TRP A 151 9.23 1.75 4.84
CA TRP A 151 8.32 1.14 3.87
C TRP A 151 6.88 1.64 4.03
N LYS A 152 6.36 1.63 5.26
CA LYS A 152 5.01 2.14 5.57
C LYS A 152 4.86 3.63 5.25
N GLN A 153 5.88 4.42 5.56
CA GLN A 153 5.89 5.85 5.25
C GLN A 153 5.85 6.07 3.74
N ALA A 154 6.66 5.35 2.96
CA ALA A 154 6.66 5.46 1.50
C ALA A 154 5.33 5.00 0.89
N ILE A 155 4.75 3.88 1.34
CA ILE A 155 3.41 3.44 0.88
C ILE A 155 2.36 4.51 1.17
N LYS A 156 2.33 5.05 2.39
CA LYS A 156 1.37 6.09 2.78
C LYS A 156 1.55 7.34 1.93
N TRP A 157 2.80 7.74 1.68
CA TRP A 157 3.12 8.90 0.88
C TRP A 157 2.68 8.69 -0.58
N PHE A 158 3.06 7.60 -1.23
CA PHE A 158 2.65 7.28 -2.60
C PHE A 158 1.12 7.21 -2.73
N ARG A 159 0.44 6.59 -1.78
CA ARG A 159 -1.03 6.54 -1.76
C ARG A 159 -1.66 7.94 -1.70
N GLY A 160 -1.07 8.87 -0.94
CA GLY A 160 -1.56 10.25 -0.82
C GLY A 160 -1.38 11.10 -2.08
N HIS A 161 -0.46 10.71 -2.97
CA HIS A 161 -0.05 11.51 -4.13
C HIS A 161 -0.39 10.85 -5.49
N ALA A 162 -0.95 9.64 -5.47
CA ALA A 162 -1.31 8.88 -6.67
C ALA A 162 -2.47 9.48 -7.45
N HIS A 163 -3.40 10.22 -6.83
CA HIS A 163 -4.59 10.73 -7.54
C HIS A 163 -4.43 12.21 -7.92
N LEU A 164 -5.21 12.63 -8.93
CA LEU A 164 -5.29 14.03 -9.31
C LEU A 164 -5.83 14.88 -8.15
N ARG A 165 -5.36 16.12 -8.09
CA ARG A 165 -5.67 17.10 -7.05
C ARG A 165 -6.12 18.40 -7.69
N GLU A 166 -6.87 19.21 -6.93
CA GLU A 166 -7.29 20.55 -7.35
C GLU A 166 -6.09 21.52 -7.33
N ASP A 167 -5.26 21.42 -6.28
CA ASP A 167 -4.08 22.26 -6.11
C ASP A 167 -2.81 21.61 -6.66
N ALA A 168 -1.87 22.46 -7.09
CA ALA A 168 -0.52 22.03 -7.46
C ALA A 168 0.26 21.51 -6.24
N PHE A 169 1.25 20.64 -6.50
CA PHE A 169 2.15 20.14 -5.46
C PHE A 169 3.06 21.24 -4.92
N SER A 170 3.34 21.19 -3.62
CA SER A 170 4.30 22.11 -2.98
C SER A 170 5.73 21.73 -3.34
N ILE A 171 6.68 22.65 -3.16
CA ILE A 171 8.09 22.43 -3.51
C ILE A 171 8.66 21.23 -2.73
N GLU A 172 8.25 21.05 -1.48
CA GLU A 172 8.68 19.94 -0.62
C GLU A 172 8.27 18.58 -1.20
N THR A 173 7.12 18.51 -1.89
CA THR A 173 6.66 17.27 -2.53
C THR A 173 7.63 16.78 -3.62
N TYR A 174 8.35 17.70 -4.27
CA TYR A 174 9.32 17.36 -5.31
C TYR A 174 10.54 16.62 -4.73
N ASP A 175 10.97 16.99 -3.52
CA ASP A 175 12.08 16.33 -2.84
C ASP A 175 11.60 15.00 -2.20
N GLU A 176 10.38 14.99 -1.66
CA GLU A 176 9.79 13.80 -1.05
C GLU A 176 9.58 12.66 -2.05
N VAL A 177 9.14 12.96 -3.29
CA VAL A 177 8.95 11.91 -4.31
C VAL A 177 10.25 11.21 -4.65
N GLU A 178 11.35 11.97 -4.78
CA GLU A 178 12.68 11.43 -5.05
C GLU A 178 13.15 10.56 -3.87
N LYS A 179 13.01 11.06 -2.64
CA LYS A 179 13.36 10.31 -1.43
C LYS A 179 12.61 8.98 -1.33
N HIS A 180 11.27 9.02 -1.45
CA HIS A 180 10.46 7.81 -1.32
C HIS A 180 10.71 6.82 -2.46
N PHE A 181 10.91 7.30 -3.69
CA PHE A 181 11.24 6.43 -4.80
C PHE A 181 12.65 5.84 -4.67
N GLN A 182 13.63 6.59 -4.19
CA GLN A 182 14.98 6.08 -3.94
C GLN A 182 14.97 4.96 -2.90
N ASN A 183 14.16 5.09 -1.84
CA ASN A 183 14.00 4.03 -0.85
C ASN A 183 13.42 2.75 -1.48
N LEU A 184 12.40 2.88 -2.33
CA LEU A 184 11.85 1.76 -3.09
C LEU A 184 12.90 1.14 -4.02
N ASP A 185 13.59 1.95 -4.81
CA ASP A 185 14.63 1.54 -5.75
C ASP A 185 15.75 0.76 -5.05
N ASN A 186 16.15 1.23 -3.86
CA ASN A 186 17.17 0.58 -3.06
C ASN A 186 16.77 -0.83 -2.62
N LEU A 187 15.54 -0.98 -2.13
CA LEU A 187 15.00 -2.27 -1.68
C LEU A 187 14.75 -3.25 -2.83
N LEU A 188 14.29 -2.75 -3.98
CA LEU A 188 14.14 -3.55 -5.19
C LEU A 188 15.49 -4.05 -5.69
N TYR A 189 16.52 -3.20 -5.70
CA TYR A 189 17.85 -3.62 -6.11
C TYR A 189 18.45 -4.68 -5.18
N ALA A 190 18.25 -4.53 -3.87
CA ALA A 190 18.66 -5.55 -2.92
C ALA A 190 17.97 -6.89 -3.13
N ALA A 191 16.67 -6.86 -3.43
CA ALA A 191 15.90 -8.04 -3.80
C ALA A 191 16.41 -8.68 -5.10
N ALA A 192 16.68 -7.87 -6.13
CA ALA A 192 17.18 -8.33 -7.42
C ALA A 192 18.60 -8.91 -7.36
N GLY A 193 19.49 -8.32 -6.55
CA GLY A 193 20.91 -8.67 -6.52
C GLY A 193 21.27 -9.84 -5.62
N SER A 194 20.36 -10.35 -4.78
CA SER A 194 20.69 -11.25 -3.66
C SER A 194 21.74 -10.68 -2.68
N GLU A 195 21.89 -9.34 -2.60
CA GLU A 195 22.80 -8.62 -1.68
C GLU A 195 22.29 -8.57 -0.22
N LEU A 196 21.58 -9.62 0.21
CA LEU A 196 21.01 -9.75 1.55
C LEU A 196 22.08 -9.59 2.65
N GLU A 197 23.31 -10.03 2.39
CA GLU A 197 24.45 -9.85 3.31
C GLU A 197 24.97 -8.41 3.36
N GLN A 198 24.95 -7.65 2.27
CA GLN A 198 25.41 -6.25 2.27
C GLN A 198 24.41 -5.32 2.95
N LEU A 199 23.10 -5.51 2.75
CA LEU A 199 22.10 -4.74 3.49
C LEU A 199 22.10 -5.06 4.99
N ARG A 200 22.24 -6.35 5.37
CA ARG A 200 22.41 -6.74 6.78
C ARG A 200 23.65 -6.11 7.40
N SER A 201 24.79 -6.16 6.70
CA SER A 201 26.05 -5.56 7.13
C SER A 201 25.96 -4.04 7.31
N ILE A 202 25.30 -3.31 6.40
CA ILE A 202 25.14 -1.85 6.51
C ILE A 202 24.24 -1.50 7.69
N HIS A 203 23.19 -2.27 7.93
CA HIS A 203 22.28 -2.05 9.06
C HIS A 203 22.93 -2.33 10.41
N GLU A 204 23.68 -3.43 10.53
CA GLU A 204 24.47 -3.75 11.73
C GLU A 204 25.47 -2.63 12.06
N ILE A 205 26.15 -2.07 11.05
CA ILE A 205 27.08 -0.94 11.23
C ILE A 205 26.34 0.34 11.66
N LEU A 206 25.13 0.59 11.16
CA LEU A 206 24.33 1.76 11.51
C LEU A 206 23.70 1.66 12.91
N GLU A 207 23.44 0.45 13.40
CA GLU A 207 23.04 0.22 14.80
C GLU A 207 24.22 0.40 15.76
N GLU A 208 25.41 -0.14 15.46
CA GLU A 208 26.62 0.05 16.27
C GLU A 208 27.10 1.52 16.32
N ALA A 209 26.86 2.30 15.26
CA ALA A 209 27.25 3.71 15.20
C ALA A 209 26.28 4.66 15.93
N ASN A 210 25.10 4.18 16.34
CA ASN A 210 24.09 4.95 17.08
C ASN A 210 23.99 4.56 18.57
N GLU A 211 24.87 3.68 19.07
CA GLU A 211 25.17 3.48 20.50
C GLU A 211 26.28 4.43 21.00
#